data_AF-A0A965GGB7-F1
#
_entry.id   AF-A0A965GGB7-F1
#
_cell.length_a   1.000
_cell.length_b   1.000
_cell.length_c   1.000
_cell.angle_alpha   90.00
_cell.angle_beta   90.00
_cell.angle_gamma   90.00
#
_symmetry.space_group_name_H-M   'P 1'
#
loop_
_entity.id
_entity.type
_entity.pdbx_description
1 polymer ?
#
loop_
_entity_poly.entity_id
_entity_poly.type
_entity_poly.pdbx_seq_one_letter_code
_entity_poly.pdbx_strand_id
1 'polypeptide(L)'
;TWPLLDDKVLTEWNAMMTSSLVEAAVLFDRQDWLDAAQQNGEFMLRELRDENGRWLRSWQESGAPQARHRALASDLANLIDAFTRLGEATGKSTWINHACDAADQLLRNYWDSINFGFFTIANDAEQLIVRQKDLLDNATPSANSTAALAMLRLQALTGDKKYLDTALNILRLFSRIAASAPSAFSNLINAIHLQNVGVTEIAVTGSRTDLLKELQKNWLPTAVVAWGEKYDSPIWTDRPEGFAFVCQNYTCAAPASTIDELKKALRSILN
;
A
#
# COMPACT_ATOMS: atom_id res chain seq x y z
N THR A 1 18.48 18.49 -33.34
CA THR A 1 18.68 17.35 -32.43
C THR A 1 17.60 17.42 -31.37
N TRP A 2 16.79 16.37 -31.24
CA TRP A 2 15.84 16.29 -30.13
C TRP A 2 16.61 16.23 -28.80
N PRO A 3 16.09 16.81 -27.70
CA PRO A 3 16.71 16.64 -26.39
C PRO A 3 16.81 15.14 -26.07
N LEU A 4 17.89 14.76 -25.38
CA LEU A 4 18.05 13.38 -24.91
C LEU A 4 16.89 13.04 -23.96
N LEU A 5 16.28 11.87 -24.16
CA LEU A 5 15.26 11.34 -23.25
C LEU A 5 15.95 10.93 -21.95
N ASP A 6 15.48 11.45 -20.81
CA ASP A 6 15.83 10.85 -19.51
C ASP A 6 15.05 9.54 -19.39
N ASP A 7 15.73 8.42 -19.67
CA ASP A 7 15.22 7.05 -19.62
C ASP A 7 15.29 6.44 -18.20
N LYS A 8 15.54 7.27 -17.18
CA LYS A 8 15.64 6.82 -15.80
C LYS A 8 14.29 6.43 -15.23
N VAL A 9 14.24 5.19 -14.75
CA VAL A 9 13.11 4.61 -14.03
C VAL A 9 13.39 4.73 -12.53
N LEU A 10 12.50 5.40 -11.80
CA LEU A 10 12.58 5.53 -10.34
C LEU A 10 11.54 4.65 -9.66
N THR A 11 11.95 3.89 -8.65
CA THR A 11 11.10 2.97 -7.90
C THR A 11 9.90 3.68 -7.29
N GLU A 12 10.12 4.79 -6.57
CA GLU A 12 9.07 5.64 -6.01
C GLU A 12 8.01 6.05 -7.04
N TRP A 13 8.43 6.57 -8.20
CA TRP A 13 7.50 7.08 -9.22
C TRP A 13 6.74 5.95 -9.92
N ASN A 14 7.38 4.81 -10.15
CA ASN A 14 6.73 3.66 -10.78
C ASN A 14 5.76 2.97 -9.83
N ALA A 15 6.07 2.94 -8.53
CA ALA A 15 5.15 2.47 -7.51
C ALA A 15 3.93 3.41 -7.39
N MET A 16 4.13 4.74 -7.35
CA MET A 16 3.02 5.72 -7.37
C MET A 16 2.15 5.61 -8.64
N MET A 17 2.77 5.41 -9.80
CA MET A 17 2.05 5.17 -11.05
C MET A 17 1.24 3.89 -10.95
N THR A 18 1.82 2.81 -10.42
CA THR A 18 1.15 1.52 -10.26
C THR A 18 -0.07 1.63 -9.36
N SER A 19 0.05 2.25 -8.18
CA SER A 19 -1.08 2.41 -7.26
C SER A 19 -2.22 3.22 -7.88
N SER A 20 -1.88 4.32 -8.56
CA SER A 20 -2.85 5.18 -9.25
C SER A 20 -3.54 4.45 -10.42
N LEU A 21 -2.77 3.69 -11.20
CA LEU A 21 -3.28 2.95 -12.34
C LEU A 21 -4.17 1.79 -11.92
N VAL A 22 -3.84 1.09 -10.83
CA VAL A 22 -4.71 0.06 -10.24
C VAL A 22 -6.05 0.66 -9.82
N GLU A 23 -6.04 1.77 -9.08
CA GLU A 23 -7.26 2.42 -8.61
C GLU A 23 -8.17 2.84 -9.77
N ALA A 24 -7.58 3.48 -10.80
CA ALA A 24 -8.30 3.85 -12.01
C ALA A 24 -8.80 2.62 -12.77
N ALA A 25 -7.97 1.58 -12.93
CA ALA A 25 -8.33 0.37 -13.64
C ALA A 25 -9.54 -0.33 -13.04
N VAL A 26 -9.58 -0.43 -11.70
CA VAL A 26 -10.69 -1.04 -10.97
C VAL A 26 -11.96 -0.21 -11.11
N LEU A 27 -11.89 1.12 -10.87
CA LEU A 27 -13.06 1.99 -10.88
C LEU A 27 -13.69 2.13 -12.29
N PHE A 28 -12.86 2.16 -13.32
CA PHE A 28 -13.30 2.33 -14.71
C PHE A 28 -13.49 1.00 -15.47
N ASP A 29 -13.33 -0.15 -14.81
CA ASP A 29 -13.41 -1.49 -15.43
C ASP A 29 -12.47 -1.62 -16.65
N ARG A 30 -11.22 -1.18 -16.49
CA ARG A 30 -10.19 -1.15 -17.55
C ARG A 30 -9.11 -2.21 -17.32
N GLN A 31 -9.35 -3.41 -17.85
CA GLN A 31 -8.42 -4.53 -17.73
C GLN A 31 -7.04 -4.21 -18.33
N ASP A 32 -6.97 -3.48 -19.44
CA ASP A 32 -5.70 -3.11 -20.06
C ASP A 32 -4.83 -2.21 -19.17
N TRP A 33 -5.45 -1.39 -18.33
CA TRP A 33 -4.75 -0.58 -17.33
C TRP A 33 -4.26 -1.42 -16.15
N LEU A 34 -5.07 -2.38 -15.70
CA LEU A 34 -4.66 -3.32 -14.65
C LEU A 34 -3.50 -4.21 -15.12
N ASP A 35 -3.53 -4.67 -16.37
CA ASP A 35 -2.46 -5.46 -16.98
C ASP A 35 -1.16 -4.67 -17.06
N ALA A 36 -1.23 -3.38 -17.42
CA ALA A 36 -0.06 -2.49 -17.43
C ALA A 36 0.50 -2.25 -16.01
N ALA A 37 -0.37 -2.09 -15.00
CA ALA A 37 0.05 -1.96 -13.61
C ALA A 37 0.73 -3.23 -13.10
N GLN A 38 0.19 -4.41 -13.42
CA GLN A 38 0.78 -5.70 -13.10
C GLN A 38 2.16 -5.85 -13.76
N GLN A 39 2.28 -5.53 -15.05
CA GLN A 39 3.56 -5.58 -15.77
C GLN A 39 4.60 -4.64 -15.14
N ASN A 40 4.20 -3.45 -14.70
CA ASN A 40 5.10 -2.52 -14.01
C ASN A 40 5.54 -3.05 -12.64
N GLY A 41 4.63 -3.65 -11.86
CA GLY A 41 4.95 -4.33 -10.62
C GLY A 41 5.96 -5.48 -10.82
N GLU A 42 5.76 -6.29 -11.86
CA GLU A 42 6.65 -7.39 -12.22
C GLU A 42 8.02 -6.88 -12.70
N PHE A 43 8.06 -5.78 -13.45
CA PHE A 43 9.30 -5.09 -13.81
C PHE A 43 10.06 -4.65 -12.56
N MET A 44 9.41 -3.97 -11.60
CA MET A 44 10.07 -3.53 -10.38
C MET A 44 10.64 -4.71 -9.58
N LEU A 45 9.88 -5.81 -9.46
CA LEU A 45 10.36 -7.03 -8.81
C LEU A 45 11.57 -7.64 -9.53
N ARG A 46 11.58 -7.64 -10.87
CA ARG A 46 12.67 -8.26 -11.63
C ARG A 46 13.93 -7.41 -11.68
N GLU A 47 13.77 -6.10 -11.86
CA GLU A 47 14.86 -5.20 -12.25
C GLU A 47 15.32 -4.29 -11.11
N LEU A 48 14.49 -4.00 -10.11
CA LEU A 48 14.79 -3.03 -9.04
C LEU A 48 15.12 -3.69 -7.70
N ARG A 49 15.60 -4.93 -7.72
CA ARG A 49 16.15 -5.65 -6.57
C ARG A 49 17.56 -6.15 -6.87
N ASP A 50 18.42 -6.12 -5.86
CA ASP A 50 19.72 -6.78 -5.97
C ASP A 50 19.62 -8.30 -5.72
N GLU A 51 20.74 -9.00 -5.87
CA GLU A 51 20.85 -10.46 -5.66
C GLU A 51 20.47 -10.91 -4.23
N ASN A 52 20.52 -10.00 -3.25
CA ASN A 52 20.13 -10.25 -1.86
C ASN A 52 18.67 -9.85 -1.58
N GLY A 53 17.91 -9.43 -2.60
CA GLY A 53 16.53 -8.99 -2.50
C GLY A 53 16.35 -7.57 -1.95
N ARG A 54 17.42 -6.77 -1.82
CA ARG A 54 17.32 -5.37 -1.38
C ARG A 54 16.83 -4.50 -2.53
N TRP A 55 15.85 -3.66 -2.24
CA TRP A 55 15.32 -2.71 -3.20
C TRP A 55 16.34 -1.63 -3.59
N LEU A 56 16.35 -1.31 -4.88
CA LEU A 56 17.15 -0.26 -5.50
C LEU A 56 16.25 0.90 -5.91
N ARG A 57 16.81 2.12 -5.98
CA ARG A 57 16.04 3.34 -6.27
C ARG A 57 15.83 3.58 -7.75
N SER A 58 16.84 3.26 -8.56
CA SER A 58 16.85 3.69 -9.96
C SER A 58 17.31 2.59 -10.88
N TRP A 59 16.71 2.55 -12.07
CA TRP A 59 17.10 1.71 -13.18
C TRP A 59 17.25 2.57 -14.44
N GLN A 60 18.19 2.20 -15.31
CA GLN A 60 18.40 2.84 -16.62
C GLN A 60 18.88 1.77 -17.61
N GLU A 61 18.31 1.73 -18.81
CA GLU A 61 18.59 0.68 -19.80
C GLU A 61 20.07 0.66 -20.18
N SER A 62 20.66 1.84 -20.37
CA SER A 62 22.08 2.02 -20.68
C SER A 62 23.02 1.95 -19.46
N GLY A 63 22.49 1.69 -18.27
CA GLY A 63 23.28 1.65 -17.03
C GLY A 63 24.15 0.39 -16.89
N ALA A 64 25.31 0.53 -16.26
CA ALA A 64 26.17 -0.58 -15.85
C ALA A 64 26.61 -0.41 -14.37
N PRO A 65 25.94 -1.05 -13.40
CA PRO A 65 24.73 -1.88 -13.56
C PRO A 65 23.50 -1.05 -13.94
N GLN A 66 22.51 -1.71 -14.56
CA GLN A 66 21.26 -1.05 -14.99
C GLN A 66 20.50 -0.52 -13.77
N ALA A 67 20.34 -1.36 -12.74
CA ALA A 67 19.78 -0.99 -11.46
C ALA A 67 20.88 -0.55 -10.48
N ARG A 68 20.69 0.58 -9.82
CA ARG A 68 21.67 1.17 -8.91
C ARG A 68 21.02 2.06 -7.85
N HIS A 69 21.85 2.37 -6.85
CA HIS A 69 21.53 3.13 -5.63
C HIS A 69 20.53 2.40 -4.73
N ARG A 70 20.79 2.40 -3.42
CA ARG A 70 19.86 1.82 -2.44
C ARG A 70 18.54 2.60 -2.46
N ALA A 71 17.44 1.87 -2.33
CA ALA A 71 16.13 2.47 -2.13
C ALA A 71 16.14 3.45 -0.94
N LEU A 72 15.38 4.53 -1.05
CA LEU A 72 15.04 5.39 0.06
C LEU A 72 13.76 4.88 0.73
N ALA A 73 13.45 5.43 1.90
CA ALA A 73 12.19 5.13 2.57
C ALA A 73 10.97 5.43 1.69
N SER A 74 11.03 6.45 0.83
CA SER A 74 9.93 6.80 -0.10
C SER A 74 9.68 5.72 -1.15
N ASP A 75 10.74 5.08 -1.66
CA ASP A 75 10.63 3.99 -2.62
C ASP A 75 9.87 2.81 -1.98
N LEU A 76 10.29 2.38 -0.79
CA LEU A 76 9.65 1.28 -0.07
C LEU A 76 8.23 1.61 0.37
N ALA A 77 7.97 2.81 0.88
CA ALA A 77 6.62 3.23 1.29
C ALA A 77 5.62 3.14 0.12
N ASN A 78 6.01 3.59 -1.07
CA ASN A 78 5.18 3.50 -2.26
C ASN A 78 5.06 2.07 -2.80
N LEU A 79 6.11 1.24 -2.71
CA LEU A 79 6.02 -0.18 -3.06
C LEU A 79 4.98 -0.92 -2.20
N ILE A 80 4.92 -0.62 -0.89
CA ILE A 80 3.92 -1.22 0.01
C ILE A 80 2.51 -0.87 -0.46
N ASP A 81 2.23 0.41 -0.75
CA ASP A 81 0.91 0.84 -1.24
C ASP A 81 0.57 0.17 -2.60
N ALA A 82 1.51 0.21 -3.55
CA ALA A 82 1.34 -0.35 -4.88
C ALA A 82 1.07 -1.86 -4.86
N PHE A 83 1.86 -2.63 -4.11
CA PHE A 83 1.69 -4.08 -4.03
C PHE A 83 0.46 -4.48 -3.22
N THR A 84 0.11 -3.71 -2.18
CA THR A 84 -1.16 -3.91 -1.46
C THR A 84 -2.33 -3.79 -2.41
N ARG A 85 -2.39 -2.70 -3.20
CA ARG A 85 -3.45 -2.45 -4.18
C ARG A 85 -3.47 -3.47 -5.32
N LEU A 86 -2.31 -3.91 -5.81
CA LEU A 86 -2.24 -5.00 -6.79
C LEU A 86 -2.81 -6.31 -6.24
N GLY A 87 -2.55 -6.63 -4.95
CA GLY A 87 -3.15 -7.78 -4.28
C GLY A 87 -4.68 -7.69 -4.24
N GLU A 88 -5.21 -6.54 -3.83
CA GLU A 88 -6.66 -6.29 -3.78
C GLU A 88 -7.31 -6.33 -5.18
N ALA A 89 -6.63 -5.82 -6.20
CA ALA A 89 -7.20 -5.72 -7.55
C ALA A 89 -7.10 -7.04 -8.34
N THR A 90 -6.09 -7.86 -8.09
CA THR A 90 -5.83 -9.09 -8.85
C THR A 90 -6.25 -10.36 -8.12
N GLY A 91 -6.45 -10.30 -6.79
CA GLY A 91 -6.70 -11.48 -5.96
C GLY A 91 -5.52 -12.44 -5.87
N LYS A 92 -4.30 -12.01 -6.24
CA LYS A 92 -3.08 -12.82 -6.19
C LYS A 92 -2.33 -12.58 -4.89
N SER A 93 -2.12 -13.64 -4.12
CA SER A 93 -1.47 -13.62 -2.80
C SER A 93 -0.02 -13.12 -2.86
N THR A 94 0.67 -13.35 -3.99
CA THR A 94 2.07 -12.95 -4.18
C THR A 94 2.29 -11.45 -3.99
N TRP A 95 1.32 -10.60 -4.35
CA TRP A 95 1.46 -9.16 -4.19
C TRP A 95 1.38 -8.74 -2.73
N ILE A 96 0.51 -9.36 -1.94
CA ILE A 96 0.45 -9.13 -0.49
C ILE A 96 1.75 -9.57 0.17
N ASN A 97 2.32 -10.70 -0.25
CA ASN A 97 3.62 -11.16 0.25
C ASN A 97 4.75 -10.17 -0.08
N HIS A 98 4.76 -9.59 -1.28
CA HIS A 98 5.74 -8.56 -1.65
C HIS A 98 5.52 -7.23 -0.91
N ALA A 99 4.27 -6.86 -0.62
CA ALA A 99 3.97 -5.71 0.23
C ALA A 99 4.53 -5.92 1.66
N CYS A 100 4.34 -7.11 2.23
CA CYS A 100 4.93 -7.48 3.53
C CYS A 100 6.46 -7.44 3.51
N ASP A 101 7.11 -8.00 2.49
CA ASP A 101 8.58 -7.96 2.36
C ASP A 101 9.10 -6.51 2.30
N ALA A 102 8.48 -5.65 1.48
CA ALA A 102 8.85 -4.23 1.41
C ALA A 102 8.63 -3.50 2.75
N ALA A 103 7.52 -3.80 3.44
CA ALA A 103 7.23 -3.25 4.77
C ALA A 103 8.25 -3.68 5.82
N ASP A 104 8.63 -4.95 5.82
CA ASP A 104 9.64 -5.49 6.74
C ASP A 104 11.04 -4.94 6.46
N GLN A 105 11.41 -4.75 5.18
CA GLN A 105 12.65 -4.06 4.81
C GLN A 105 12.65 -2.58 5.26
N LEU A 106 11.51 -1.88 5.12
CA LEU A 106 11.37 -0.50 5.56
C LEU A 106 11.53 -0.39 7.08
N LEU A 107 10.85 -1.26 7.83
CA LEU A 107 10.95 -1.32 9.29
C LEU A 107 12.37 -1.64 9.76
N ARG A 108 13.01 -2.66 9.18
CA ARG A 108 14.32 -3.14 9.61
C ARG A 108 15.42 -2.09 9.42
N ASN A 109 15.40 -1.37 8.30
CA ASN A 109 16.55 -0.57 7.89
C ASN A 109 16.36 0.94 8.10
N TYR A 110 15.11 1.44 8.17
CA TYR A 110 14.82 2.88 8.15
C TYR A 110 14.14 3.40 9.41
N TRP A 111 13.59 2.52 10.26
CA TRP A 111 12.82 2.93 11.44
C TRP A 111 13.69 3.64 12.51
N ASP A 112 13.17 4.73 13.07
CA ASP A 112 13.69 5.36 14.28
C ASP A 112 12.91 4.87 15.50
N SER A 113 13.49 3.99 16.30
CA SER A 113 12.86 3.50 17.53
C SER A 113 12.79 4.55 18.66
N ILE A 114 13.53 5.65 18.55
CA ILE A 114 13.61 6.69 19.58
C ILE A 114 12.55 7.77 19.35
N ASN A 115 12.50 8.34 18.14
CA ASN A 115 11.57 9.45 17.83
C ASN A 115 10.41 9.05 16.92
N PHE A 116 10.32 7.76 16.55
CA PHE A 116 9.38 7.24 15.56
C PHE A 116 9.57 7.84 14.16
N GLY A 117 8.94 7.19 13.18
CA GLY A 117 9.05 7.51 11.76
C GLY A 117 10.30 6.93 11.11
N PHE A 118 10.36 7.07 9.80
CA PHE A 118 11.43 6.56 8.95
C PHE A 118 12.42 7.66 8.60
N PHE A 119 13.70 7.33 8.70
CA PHE A 119 14.77 8.09 8.08
C PHE A 119 14.75 7.91 6.56
N THR A 120 15.17 8.93 5.82
CA THR A 120 15.19 8.90 4.34
C THR A 120 16.11 7.80 3.79
N ILE A 121 17.29 7.65 4.38
CA ILE A 121 18.28 6.63 3.98
C ILE A 121 18.33 5.48 4.99
N ALA A 122 18.76 4.31 4.53
CA ALA A 122 18.92 3.11 5.36
C ALA A 122 20.00 3.28 6.44
N ASN A 123 19.96 2.43 7.47
CA ASN A 123 20.96 2.42 8.56
C ASN A 123 22.34 1.91 8.10
N ASP A 124 22.39 1.17 7.00
CA ASP A 124 23.58 0.61 6.35
C ASP A 124 24.07 1.44 5.16
N ALA A 125 23.45 2.60 4.89
CA ALA A 125 23.92 3.55 3.90
C ALA A 125 25.19 4.29 4.37
N GLU A 126 25.84 5.02 3.46
CA GLU A 126 26.96 5.90 3.81
C GLU A 126 26.56 6.81 4.98
N GLN A 127 27.35 6.76 6.05
CA GLN A 127 27.00 7.41 7.31
C GLN A 127 27.12 8.93 7.15
N LEU A 128 25.98 9.57 6.90
CA LEU A 128 25.84 11.01 7.05
C LEU A 128 25.97 11.40 8.53
N ILE A 129 26.46 12.61 8.80
CA ILE A 129 26.56 13.16 10.18
C ILE A 129 25.20 13.11 10.89
N VAL A 130 24.09 13.30 10.15
CA VAL A 130 22.72 13.19 10.64
C VAL A 130 21.83 12.53 9.58
N ARG A 131 21.08 11.48 9.96
CA ARG A 131 20.00 10.92 9.14
C ARG A 131 18.75 11.78 9.30
N GLN A 132 18.24 12.31 8.20
CA GLN A 132 17.03 13.13 8.19
C GLN A 132 15.78 12.27 7.99
N LYS A 133 14.63 12.79 8.43
CA LYS A 133 13.31 12.25 8.08
C LYS A 133 12.63 13.22 7.13
N ASP A 134 12.08 12.68 6.04
CA ASP A 134 11.16 13.43 5.21
C ASP A 134 9.74 13.29 5.76
N LEU A 135 9.16 14.43 6.16
CA LEU A 135 7.88 14.51 6.87
C LEU A 135 6.85 15.35 6.13
N LEU A 136 7.27 16.28 5.27
CA LEU A 136 6.35 17.20 4.60
C LEU A 136 5.88 16.57 3.29
N ASP A 137 4.56 16.54 3.08
CA ASP A 137 4.01 16.25 1.77
C ASP A 137 4.24 17.46 0.86
N ASN A 138 4.98 17.27 -0.23
CA ASN A 138 5.32 18.31 -1.19
C ASN A 138 4.76 17.94 -2.58
N ALA A 139 5.53 18.11 -3.66
CA ALA A 139 5.15 17.62 -5.00
C ALA A 139 4.81 16.12 -5.01
N THR A 140 5.43 15.34 -4.13
CA THR A 140 5.06 13.96 -3.83
C THR A 140 4.77 13.79 -2.34
N PRO A 141 3.96 12.80 -1.93
CA PRO A 141 3.77 12.47 -0.53
C PRO A 141 5.09 12.05 0.15
N SER A 142 5.26 12.44 1.41
CA SER A 142 6.42 12.00 2.19
C SER A 142 6.42 10.48 2.39
N ALA A 143 7.61 9.91 2.62
CA ALA A 143 7.76 8.49 2.94
C ALA A 143 6.92 8.08 4.16
N ASN A 144 6.89 8.95 5.18
CA ASN A 144 6.18 8.67 6.42
C ASN A 144 4.65 8.75 6.25
N SER A 145 4.12 9.72 5.51
CA SER A 145 2.68 9.81 5.26
C SER A 145 2.17 8.62 4.47
N THR A 146 2.90 8.25 3.40
CA THR A 146 2.59 7.10 2.55
C THR A 146 2.65 5.81 3.34
N ALA A 147 3.71 5.60 4.13
CA ALA A 147 3.86 4.40 4.93
C ALA A 147 2.75 4.29 5.99
N ALA A 148 2.33 5.39 6.63
CA ALA A 148 1.22 5.35 7.59
C ALA A 148 -0.08 4.84 6.95
N LEU A 149 -0.45 5.38 5.78
CA LEU A 149 -1.64 4.95 5.05
C LEU A 149 -1.53 3.49 4.59
N ALA A 150 -0.42 3.13 3.95
CA ALA A 150 -0.19 1.80 3.40
C ALA A 150 -0.14 0.73 4.48
N MET A 151 0.48 1.00 5.64
CA MET A 151 0.56 0.09 6.77
C MET A 151 -0.80 -0.16 7.42
N LEU A 152 -1.71 0.84 7.48
CA LEU A 152 -3.08 0.64 7.96
C LEU A 152 -3.84 -0.34 7.05
N ARG A 153 -3.73 -0.16 5.72
CA ARG A 153 -4.35 -1.06 4.74
C ARG A 153 -3.74 -2.46 4.81
N LEU A 154 -2.42 -2.56 4.84
CA LEU A 154 -1.71 -3.85 4.91
C LEU A 154 -2.02 -4.59 6.22
N GLN A 155 -2.13 -3.88 7.34
CA GLN A 155 -2.56 -4.50 8.60
C GLN A 155 -3.97 -5.07 8.52
N ALA A 156 -4.92 -4.36 7.93
CA ALA A 156 -6.29 -4.86 7.77
C ALA A 156 -6.34 -6.13 6.90
N LEU A 157 -5.46 -6.24 5.90
CA LEU A 157 -5.37 -7.43 5.05
C LEU A 157 -4.66 -8.61 5.72
N THR A 158 -3.63 -8.36 6.53
CA THR A 158 -2.73 -9.40 7.06
C THR A 158 -2.98 -9.77 8.52
N GLY A 159 -3.62 -8.88 9.28
CA GLY A 159 -3.76 -8.99 10.72
C GLY A 159 -2.48 -8.73 11.53
N ASP A 160 -1.34 -8.41 10.88
CA ASP A 160 -0.08 -8.22 11.59
C ASP A 160 -0.05 -6.88 12.33
N LYS A 161 -0.07 -6.97 13.66
CA LYS A 161 -0.11 -5.81 14.57
C LYS A 161 1.09 -4.87 14.38
N LYS A 162 2.25 -5.36 13.92
CA LYS A 162 3.44 -4.51 13.77
C LYS A 162 3.21 -3.36 12.80
N TYR A 163 2.39 -3.57 11.77
CA TYR A 163 2.05 -2.55 10.79
C TYR A 163 1.13 -1.48 11.38
N LEU A 164 0.12 -1.89 12.17
CA LEU A 164 -0.74 -0.95 12.90
C LEU A 164 0.07 -0.14 13.92
N ASP A 165 0.89 -0.79 14.74
CA ASP A 165 1.69 -0.11 15.75
C ASP A 165 2.66 0.90 15.10
N THR A 166 3.23 0.55 13.95
CA THR A 166 4.07 1.45 13.14
C THR A 166 3.27 2.65 12.65
N ALA A 167 2.12 2.45 12.00
CA ALA A 167 1.28 3.53 11.51
C ALA A 167 0.89 4.48 12.64
N LEU A 168 0.43 3.96 13.78
CA LEU A 168 0.06 4.78 14.94
C LEU A 168 1.24 5.56 15.52
N ASN A 169 2.45 4.98 15.56
CA ASN A 169 3.64 5.69 16.00
C ASN A 169 4.07 6.80 15.03
N ILE A 170 3.87 6.61 13.72
CA ILE A 170 4.01 7.68 12.74
C ILE A 170 3.00 8.80 13.05
N LEU A 171 1.70 8.49 13.18
CA LEU A 171 0.69 9.51 13.50
C LEU A 171 1.02 10.29 14.80
N ARG A 172 1.59 9.62 15.80
CA ARG A 172 2.06 10.26 17.06
C ARG A 172 3.22 11.22 16.86
N LEU A 173 4.15 10.93 15.94
CA LEU A 173 5.23 11.86 15.59
C LEU A 173 4.64 13.17 15.04
N PHE A 174 3.63 13.06 14.19
CA PHE A 174 3.03 14.20 13.51
C PHE A 174 2.03 15.00 14.33
N SER A 175 1.42 14.43 15.37
CA SER A 175 0.49 15.17 16.25
C SER A 175 1.12 16.44 16.86
N ARG A 176 2.45 16.50 16.92
CA ARG A 176 3.23 17.64 17.41
C ARG A 176 3.38 18.78 16.38
N ILE A 177 3.19 18.50 15.09
CA ILE A 177 3.55 19.41 13.99
C ILE A 177 2.36 19.68 13.05
N ALA A 178 1.46 18.71 12.85
CA ALA A 178 0.41 18.79 11.83
C ALA A 178 -0.60 19.93 12.08
N ALA A 179 -0.91 20.25 13.33
CA ALA A 179 -1.89 21.28 13.66
C ALA A 179 -1.45 22.70 13.23
N SER A 180 -0.15 22.96 13.09
CA SER A 180 0.36 24.29 12.71
C SER A 180 0.39 24.50 11.19
N ALA A 181 0.44 23.44 10.39
CA ALA A 181 0.44 23.52 8.92
C ALA A 181 -0.25 22.30 8.26
N PRO A 182 -1.56 22.10 8.42
CA PRO A 182 -2.24 20.89 7.93
C PRO A 182 -2.09 20.63 6.42
N SER A 183 -2.02 21.69 5.61
CA SER A 183 -1.85 21.58 4.16
C SER A 183 -0.48 21.01 3.75
N ALA A 184 0.51 21.00 4.63
CA ALA A 184 1.81 20.37 4.40
C ALA A 184 1.80 18.86 4.67
N PHE A 185 0.64 18.29 5.04
CA PHE A 185 0.49 16.90 5.46
C PHE A 185 -0.78 16.24 4.88
N SER A 186 -1.19 16.63 3.67
CA SER A 186 -2.47 16.18 3.07
C SER A 186 -2.58 14.66 2.95
N ASN A 187 -1.49 13.95 2.59
CA ASN A 187 -1.52 12.50 2.50
C ASN A 187 -1.56 11.85 3.88
N LEU A 188 -0.89 12.45 4.87
CA LEU A 188 -0.98 11.99 6.25
C LEU A 188 -2.40 12.19 6.82
N ILE A 189 -3.08 13.27 6.45
CA ILE A 189 -4.47 13.50 6.85
C ILE A 189 -5.37 12.37 6.34
N ASN A 190 -5.11 11.79 5.17
CA ASN A 190 -5.82 10.59 4.72
C ASN A 190 -5.57 9.39 5.64
N ALA A 191 -4.34 9.20 6.12
CA ALA A 191 -4.03 8.15 7.09
C ALA A 191 -4.72 8.39 8.44
N ILE A 192 -4.78 9.65 8.90
CA ILE A 192 -5.52 10.03 10.12
C ILE A 192 -7.02 9.77 9.93
N HIS A 193 -7.58 10.17 8.79
CA HIS A 193 -8.98 9.92 8.47
C HIS A 193 -9.27 8.42 8.49
N LEU A 194 -8.46 7.62 7.78
CA LEU A 194 -8.60 6.15 7.72
C LEU A 194 -8.51 5.51 9.11
N GLN A 195 -7.55 5.94 9.93
CA GLN A 195 -7.40 5.46 11.30
C GLN A 195 -8.59 5.83 12.19
N ASN A 196 -9.17 7.02 12.00
CA ASN A 196 -10.29 7.49 12.80
C ASN A 196 -11.62 6.84 12.43
N VAL A 197 -11.88 6.65 11.12
CA VAL A 197 -13.10 5.96 10.67
C VAL A 197 -12.99 4.43 10.79
N GLY A 198 -11.77 3.90 10.84
CA GLY A 198 -11.49 2.47 10.87
C GLY A 198 -11.48 1.87 9.46
N VAL A 199 -10.51 0.97 9.22
CA VAL A 199 -10.43 0.27 7.93
C VAL A 199 -11.55 -0.76 7.85
N THR A 200 -12.37 -0.68 6.81
CA THR A 200 -13.37 -1.71 6.52
C THR A 200 -12.70 -2.90 5.83
N GLU A 201 -12.75 -4.07 6.46
CA GLU A 201 -12.23 -5.32 5.92
C GLU A 201 -13.34 -6.04 5.14
N ILE A 202 -13.11 -6.26 3.86
CA ILE A 202 -14.04 -7.00 3.01
C ILE A 202 -13.35 -8.29 2.53
N ALA A 203 -13.94 -9.45 2.81
CA ALA A 203 -13.52 -10.70 2.19
C ALA A 203 -14.62 -11.27 1.31
N VAL A 204 -14.25 -11.67 0.10
CA VAL A 204 -15.12 -12.41 -0.82
C VAL A 204 -14.55 -13.81 -0.97
N THR A 205 -15.27 -14.79 -0.45
CA THR A 205 -14.87 -16.20 -0.49
C THR A 205 -15.53 -16.92 -1.67
N GLY A 206 -14.79 -17.82 -2.29
CA GLY A 206 -15.22 -18.59 -3.45
C GLY A 206 -15.30 -17.77 -4.72
N SER A 207 -15.83 -18.38 -5.78
CA SER A 207 -15.94 -17.76 -7.10
C SER A 207 -17.18 -16.85 -7.20
N ARG A 208 -17.20 -15.76 -6.42
CA ARG A 208 -18.28 -14.75 -6.39
C ARG A 208 -17.93 -13.48 -7.16
N THR A 209 -17.69 -13.63 -8.46
CA THR A 209 -17.35 -12.50 -9.35
C THR A 209 -18.46 -11.46 -9.43
N ASP A 210 -19.70 -11.84 -9.18
CA ASP A 210 -20.86 -10.94 -9.12
C ASP A 210 -20.77 -9.97 -7.94
N LEU A 211 -20.39 -10.46 -6.74
CA LEU A 211 -20.18 -9.63 -5.56
C LEU A 211 -18.94 -8.75 -5.70
N LEU A 212 -17.84 -9.31 -6.23
CA LEU A 212 -16.62 -8.57 -6.47
C LEU A 212 -16.84 -7.41 -7.45
N LYS A 213 -17.52 -7.64 -8.58
CA LYS A 213 -17.83 -6.58 -9.54
C LYS A 213 -18.69 -5.48 -8.93
N GLU A 214 -19.57 -5.81 -7.99
CA GLU A 214 -20.34 -4.78 -7.30
C GLU A 214 -19.46 -3.93 -6.37
N LEU A 215 -18.51 -4.54 -5.67
CA LEU A 215 -17.53 -3.79 -4.86
C LEU A 215 -16.69 -2.86 -5.75
N GLN A 216 -16.18 -3.36 -6.87
CA GLN A 216 -15.27 -2.64 -7.76
C GLN A 216 -15.90 -1.44 -8.48
N LYS A 217 -17.24 -1.41 -8.62
CA LYS A 217 -17.97 -0.23 -9.15
C LYS A 217 -18.01 0.95 -8.18
N ASN A 218 -17.71 0.72 -6.91
CA ASN A 218 -17.77 1.75 -5.89
C ASN A 218 -16.35 2.19 -5.52
N TRP A 219 -16.16 3.50 -5.42
CA TRP A 219 -14.93 4.03 -4.83
C TRP A 219 -15.00 3.88 -3.31
N LEU A 220 -14.23 2.93 -2.76
CA LEU A 220 -14.21 2.57 -1.33
C LEU A 220 -12.84 2.84 -0.71
N PRO A 221 -12.40 4.11 -0.58
CA PRO A 221 -11.03 4.44 -0.15
C PRO A 221 -10.72 4.01 1.29
N THR A 222 -11.74 3.77 2.12
CA THR A 222 -11.62 3.34 3.52
C THR A 222 -11.71 1.84 3.71
N ALA A 223 -11.85 1.06 2.62
CA ALA A 223 -11.93 -0.38 2.67
C ALA A 223 -10.69 -1.06 2.08
N VAL A 224 -10.47 -2.30 2.52
CA VAL A 224 -9.59 -3.27 1.86
C VAL A 224 -10.40 -4.47 1.38
N VAL A 225 -10.03 -5.03 0.24
CA VAL A 225 -10.75 -6.19 -0.34
C VAL A 225 -9.82 -7.38 -0.52
N ALA A 226 -10.11 -8.49 0.17
CA ALA A 226 -9.44 -9.77 0.01
C ALA A 226 -10.33 -10.75 -0.76
N TRP A 227 -9.83 -11.31 -1.85
CA TRP A 227 -10.50 -12.32 -2.66
C TRP A 227 -9.47 -13.14 -3.45
N GLY A 228 -9.89 -14.24 -4.07
CA GLY A 228 -9.00 -15.07 -4.89
C GLY A 228 -8.11 -15.99 -4.05
N GLU A 229 -6.80 -15.89 -4.22
CA GLU A 229 -5.82 -16.71 -3.52
C GLU A 229 -5.72 -16.34 -2.04
N LYS A 230 -5.88 -17.33 -1.16
CA LYS A 230 -5.67 -17.15 0.27
C LYS A 230 -4.18 -16.99 0.59
N TYR A 231 -3.91 -16.23 1.64
CA TYR A 231 -2.60 -16.04 2.25
C TYR A 231 -2.77 -16.11 3.78
N ASP A 232 -1.68 -16.25 4.52
CA ASP A 232 -1.74 -16.33 5.98
C ASP A 232 -2.28 -15.03 6.58
N SER A 233 -3.53 -15.06 7.03
CA SER A 233 -4.23 -13.89 7.58
C SER A 233 -5.53 -14.30 8.28
N PRO A 234 -5.89 -13.64 9.41
CA PRO A 234 -7.18 -13.82 10.07
C PRO A 234 -8.36 -13.34 9.22
N ILE A 235 -8.13 -12.60 8.12
CA ILE A 235 -9.19 -12.15 7.21
C ILE A 235 -9.93 -13.31 6.52
N TRP A 236 -9.39 -14.54 6.60
CA TRP A 236 -10.01 -15.74 6.04
C TRP A 236 -10.66 -16.65 7.10
N THR A 237 -10.46 -16.37 8.38
CA THR A 237 -10.89 -17.23 9.49
C THR A 237 -12.42 -17.20 9.66
N ASP A 238 -13.02 -18.38 9.84
CA ASP A 238 -14.46 -18.56 10.05
C ASP A 238 -15.36 -17.99 8.94
N ARG A 239 -14.83 -17.92 7.71
CA ARG A 239 -15.53 -17.39 6.53
C ARG A 239 -15.80 -18.53 5.52
N PRO A 240 -16.98 -19.19 5.56
CA PRO A 240 -17.33 -20.21 4.59
C PRO A 240 -17.33 -19.66 3.16
N GLU A 241 -17.11 -20.54 2.20
CA GLU A 241 -17.08 -20.21 0.77
C GLU A 241 -18.45 -19.72 0.26
N GLY A 242 -18.44 -18.80 -0.72
CA GLY A 242 -19.64 -18.34 -1.42
C GLY A 242 -20.28 -17.07 -0.86
N PHE A 243 -19.62 -16.36 0.06
CA PHE A 243 -20.16 -15.17 0.71
C PHE A 243 -19.19 -13.98 0.62
N ALA A 244 -19.74 -12.77 0.80
CA ALA A 244 -18.97 -11.59 1.14
C ALA A 244 -19.17 -11.24 2.62
N PHE A 245 -18.08 -10.91 3.30
CA PHE A 245 -18.03 -10.50 4.69
C PHE A 245 -17.55 -9.06 4.74
N VAL A 246 -18.30 -8.20 5.43
CA VAL A 246 -17.94 -6.78 5.62
C VAL A 246 -17.78 -6.56 7.11
N CYS A 247 -16.56 -6.24 7.54
CA CYS A 247 -16.21 -6.09 8.94
C CYS A 247 -15.47 -4.77 9.17
N GLN A 248 -15.56 -4.23 10.37
CA GLN A 248 -14.76 -3.11 10.83
C GLN A 248 -14.61 -3.20 12.35
N ASN A 249 -13.41 -2.96 12.87
CA ASN A 249 -13.14 -2.95 14.31
C ASN A 249 -13.70 -4.19 15.04
N TYR A 250 -13.38 -5.39 14.53
CA TYR A 250 -13.82 -6.69 15.07
C TYR A 250 -15.34 -6.96 15.04
N THR A 251 -16.12 -6.09 14.38
CA THR A 251 -17.56 -6.27 14.20
C THR A 251 -17.84 -6.55 12.73
N CYS A 252 -18.59 -7.61 12.44
CA CYS A 252 -18.99 -7.98 11.09
C CYS A 252 -20.50 -7.84 10.92
N ALA A 253 -20.93 -7.39 9.73
CA ALA A 253 -22.30 -7.53 9.30
C ALA A 253 -22.65 -9.01 9.01
N ALA A 254 -23.93 -9.30 8.79
CA ALA A 254 -24.36 -10.62 8.34
C ALA A 254 -23.69 -10.99 7.00
N PRO A 255 -23.20 -12.24 6.81
CA PRO A 255 -22.60 -12.68 5.56
C PRO A 255 -23.55 -12.47 4.37
N ALA A 256 -23.05 -11.85 3.31
CA ALA A 256 -23.84 -11.55 2.12
C ALA A 256 -23.68 -12.64 1.06
N SER A 257 -24.80 -13.25 0.69
CA SER A 257 -24.89 -14.21 -0.42
C SER A 257 -25.43 -13.57 -1.71
N THR A 258 -25.98 -12.36 -1.63
CA THR A 258 -26.54 -11.61 -2.77
C THR A 258 -26.02 -10.16 -2.82
N ILE A 259 -26.14 -9.51 -3.97
CA ILE A 259 -25.78 -8.09 -4.15
C ILE A 259 -26.55 -7.18 -3.19
N ASP A 260 -27.83 -7.44 -2.97
CA ASP A 260 -28.66 -6.63 -2.07
C ASP A 260 -28.25 -6.77 -0.60
N GLU A 261 -27.88 -7.97 -0.17
CA GLU A 261 -27.30 -8.21 1.16
C GLU A 261 -25.95 -7.50 1.31
N LEU A 262 -25.10 -7.56 0.27
CA LEU A 262 -23.81 -6.87 0.28
C LEU A 262 -23.99 -5.35 0.41
N LYS A 263 -24.92 -4.75 -0.34
CA LYS A 263 -25.25 -3.33 -0.22
C LYS A 263 -25.74 -2.95 1.16
N LYS A 264 -26.56 -3.80 1.79
CA LYS A 264 -27.01 -3.59 3.18
C LYS A 264 -25.84 -3.67 4.17
N ALA A 265 -24.96 -4.65 4.02
CA ALA A 265 -23.78 -4.82 4.85
C ALA A 265 -22.85 -3.59 4.75
N LEU A 266 -22.56 -3.13 3.52
CA LEU A 266 -21.76 -1.92 3.28
C LEU A 266 -22.38 -0.68 3.96
N ARG A 267 -23.69 -0.45 3.81
CA ARG A 267 -24.39 0.68 4.46
C ARG A 267 -24.38 0.60 5.99
N SER A 268 -24.33 -0.60 6.56
CA SER A 268 -24.30 -0.75 8.03
C SER A 268 -22.93 -0.46 8.64
N ILE A 269 -21.85 -0.62 7.87
CA ILE A 269 -20.47 -0.48 8.35
C ILE A 269 -19.82 0.84 7.91
N LEU A 270 -20.16 1.35 6.72
CA LEU A 270 -19.56 2.57 6.16
C LEU A 270 -20.27 3.87 6.58
N ASN A 271 -21.43 3.79 7.24
CA ASN A 271 -22.21 4.95 7.70
C ASN A 271 -21.86 5.36 9.13
#